data_AF-A0A619ZBS4-F1
#
_entry.id   AF-A0A619ZBS4-F1
#
_cell.length_a   1.000
_cell.length_b   1.000
_cell.length_c   1.000
_cell.angle_alpha   90.00
_cell.angle_beta   90.00
_cell.angle_gamma   90.00
#
_symmetry.space_group_name_H-M   'P 1'
#
loop_
_entity.id
_entity.type
_entity.pdbx_description
1 polymer ?
#
loop_
_entity_poly.entity_id
_entity_poly.type
_entity_poly.pdbx_seq_one_letter_code
_entity_poly.pdbx_strand_id
1 'polypeptide(L)'
;MIRMCCAECFNDNGLRNNIIPTLMPQKGNCSFCNSQGVDIIDPKLLLDYFELLINIYEINPKGKNLVEWLKEDWCLFSHPTMDNAHAKELLGEILDDGDIVRKNFSPSENYKSTGLAQWDTLRDEILHKNRYFLDEKIDTQRLQ
;
A
#
# COMPACT_ATOMS: atom_id res chain seq x y z
N MET A 1 19.06 8.82 11.02
CA MET A 1 17.91 9.01 11.92
C MET A 1 16.80 8.16 11.34
N ILE A 2 16.18 7.27 12.12
CA ILE A 2 15.08 6.42 11.64
C ILE A 2 13.86 7.31 11.45
N ARG A 3 13.26 7.27 10.26
CA ARG A 3 12.04 8.02 9.92
C ARG A 3 10.85 7.09 10.04
N MET A 4 9.81 7.55 10.72
CA MET A 4 8.64 6.73 11.03
C MET A 4 7.46 7.17 10.18
N CYS A 5 6.73 6.22 9.59
CA CYS A 5 5.53 6.49 8.80
C CYS A 5 4.26 6.10 9.57
N CYS A 6 3.10 6.51 9.05
CA CYS A 6 1.80 6.17 9.61
C CYS A 6 0.79 5.84 8.50
N ALA A 7 -0.40 5.38 8.89
CA ALA A 7 -1.48 5.07 7.95
C ALA A 7 -1.88 6.26 7.06
N GLU A 8 -1.82 7.48 7.60
CA GLU A 8 -2.19 8.70 6.86
C GLU A 8 -1.28 8.96 5.67
N CYS A 9 -0.05 8.43 5.65
CA CYS A 9 0.83 8.54 4.48
C CYS A 9 0.22 7.88 3.24
N PHE A 10 -0.55 6.81 3.46
CA PHE A 10 -1.13 5.99 2.41
C PHE A 10 -2.60 6.33 2.18
N ASN A 11 -3.27 6.88 3.20
CA ASN A 11 -4.71 7.10 3.25
C ASN A 11 -5.51 5.81 2.97
N ASP A 12 -5.01 4.68 3.49
CA ASP A 12 -5.63 3.36 3.33
C ASP A 12 -6.18 2.84 4.66
N ASN A 13 -7.42 2.35 4.62
CA ASN A 13 -8.12 1.84 5.80
C ASN A 13 -7.62 0.46 6.24
N GLY A 14 -7.17 -0.38 5.30
CA GLY A 14 -6.60 -1.69 5.62
C GLY A 14 -5.30 -1.55 6.42
N LEU A 15 -4.42 -0.66 5.97
CA LEU A 15 -3.21 -0.29 6.70
C LEU A 15 -3.54 0.28 8.07
N ARG A 16 -4.49 1.23 8.15
CA ARG A 16 -4.87 1.88 9.41
C ARG A 16 -5.42 0.90 10.45
N ASN A 17 -6.34 0.03 10.04
CA ASN A 17 -7.15 -0.74 10.98
C ASN A 17 -6.66 -2.18 11.17
N ASN A 18 -6.00 -2.77 10.17
CA ASN A 18 -5.72 -4.21 10.15
C ASN A 18 -4.22 -4.54 10.17
N ILE A 19 -3.37 -3.72 9.54
CA ILE A 19 -1.94 -4.02 9.42
C ILE A 19 -1.13 -3.28 10.49
N ILE A 20 -1.12 -1.94 10.47
CA ILE A 20 -0.29 -1.12 11.36
C ILE A 20 -0.51 -1.46 12.85
N PRO A 21 -1.75 -1.68 13.34
CA PRO A 21 -1.96 -2.06 14.74
C PRO A 21 -1.28 -3.38 15.16
N THR A 22 -1.04 -4.30 14.21
CA THR A 22 -0.38 -5.59 14.48
C THR A 22 1.14 -5.49 14.53
N LEU A 23 1.70 -4.37 14.04
CA LEU A 23 3.14 -4.11 13.95
C LEU A 23 3.69 -3.37 15.18
N MET A 24 3.00 -3.48 16.32
CA MET A 24 3.36 -2.85 17.60
C MET A 24 3.69 -1.35 17.47
N PRO A 25 2.75 -0.54 16.97
CA PRO A 25 3.00 0.87 16.69
C PRO A 25 3.23 1.66 17.98
N GLN A 26 3.89 2.80 17.84
CA GLN A 26 4.05 3.78 18.90
C GLN A 26 3.23 5.04 18.58
N LYS A 27 2.80 5.77 19.60
CA LYS A 27 2.19 7.10 19.38
C LYS A 27 3.27 8.14 19.13
N GLY A 28 3.11 8.93 18.07
CA GLY A 28 4.05 9.99 17.76
C GLY A 28 3.66 10.81 16.52
N ASN A 29 4.65 11.52 15.98
CA ASN A 29 4.49 12.39 14.83
C ASN A 29 5.13 11.75 13.61
N CYS A 30 4.36 11.63 12.53
CA CYS A 30 4.84 11.02 11.30
C CYS A 30 5.91 11.88 10.63
N SER A 31 7.03 11.27 10.24
CA SER A 31 8.16 11.94 9.60
C SER A 31 7.92 12.29 8.13
N PHE A 32 6.87 11.74 7.50
CA PHE A 32 6.59 11.89 6.07
C PHE A 32 5.40 12.81 5.82
N CYS A 33 4.23 12.48 6.40
CA CYS A 33 3.01 13.24 6.16
C CYS A 33 2.74 14.34 7.20
N ASN A 34 3.54 14.42 8.28
CA ASN A 34 3.42 15.34 9.42
C ASN A 34 2.18 15.19 10.29
N SER A 35 1.39 14.12 10.13
CA SER A 35 0.28 13.82 11.05
C SER A 35 0.79 13.66 12.48
N GLN A 36 0.07 14.26 13.44
CA GLN A 36 0.48 14.37 14.84
C GLN A 36 -0.29 13.39 15.72
N GLY A 37 0.38 12.82 16.73
CA GLY A 37 -0.27 11.93 17.71
C GLY A 37 -0.89 10.65 17.12
N VAL A 38 -0.35 10.18 15.99
CA VAL A 38 -0.84 9.00 15.27
C VAL A 38 0.00 7.76 15.61
N ASP A 39 -0.51 6.58 15.24
CA ASP A 39 0.28 5.35 15.26
C ASP A 39 1.36 5.41 14.19
N ILE A 40 2.62 5.36 14.63
CA ILE A 40 3.80 5.39 13.79
C ILE A 40 4.59 4.08 13.90
N ILE A 41 5.15 3.67 12.76
CA ILE A 41 5.94 2.44 12.62
C ILE A 41 7.19 2.71 11.77
N ASP A 42 8.16 1.80 11.85
CA ASP A 42 9.26 1.73 10.90
C ASP A 42 8.70 1.32 9.52
N PRO A 43 8.92 2.12 8.45
CA PRO A 43 8.45 1.79 7.10
C PRO A 43 8.87 0.40 6.61
N LYS A 44 10.03 -0.12 7.03
CA LYS A 44 10.52 -1.44 6.61
C LYS A 44 9.62 -2.59 7.04
N LEU A 45 8.80 -2.40 8.08
CA LEU A 45 7.82 -3.40 8.52
C LEU A 45 6.67 -3.58 7.51
N LEU A 46 6.54 -2.68 6.52
CA LEU A 46 5.56 -2.77 5.46
C LEU A 46 6.10 -3.47 4.19
N LEU A 47 7.37 -3.88 4.16
CA LEU A 47 8.04 -4.45 2.99
C LEU A 47 7.23 -5.59 2.37
N ASP A 48 6.94 -6.65 3.15
CA ASP A 48 6.25 -7.85 2.66
C ASP A 48 4.88 -7.52 2.02
N TYR A 49 4.17 -6.52 2.54
CA TYR A 49 2.88 -6.09 2.00
C TYR A 49 3.03 -5.31 0.69
N PHE A 50 4.04 -4.44 0.60
CA PHE A 50 4.30 -3.66 -0.61
C PHE A 50 4.95 -4.49 -1.71
N GLU A 51 5.76 -5.49 -1.39
CA GLU A 51 6.31 -6.43 -2.38
C GLU A 51 5.20 -7.11 -3.18
N LEU A 52 4.13 -7.56 -2.52
CA LEU A 52 2.96 -8.15 -3.19
C LEU A 52 2.30 -7.19 -4.18
N LEU A 53 2.23 -5.90 -3.83
CA LEU A 53 1.66 -4.86 -4.68
C LEU A 53 2.56 -4.50 -5.85
N ILE A 54 3.88 -4.45 -5.67
CA ILE A 54 4.80 -4.01 -6.73
C ILE A 54 5.16 -5.13 -7.70
N ASN A 55 5.10 -6.40 -7.28
CA ASN A 55 5.50 -7.56 -8.08
C ASN A 55 4.62 -7.79 -9.32
N ILE A 56 3.46 -7.14 -9.41
CA ILE A 56 2.59 -7.17 -10.60
C ILE A 56 3.07 -6.21 -11.71
N TYR A 57 4.01 -5.32 -11.41
CA TYR A 57 4.60 -4.40 -12.37
C TYR A 57 5.99 -4.88 -12.77
N GLU A 58 6.34 -4.66 -14.03
CA GLU A 58 7.65 -4.97 -14.59
C GLU A 58 8.35 -3.70 -15.07
N ILE A 59 9.68 -3.68 -15.03
CA ILE A 59 10.47 -2.54 -15.47
C ILE A 59 10.18 -2.26 -16.94
N ASN A 60 9.76 -1.04 -17.23
CA ASN A 60 9.49 -0.56 -18.57
C ASN A 60 9.89 0.92 -18.69
N PRO A 61 10.96 1.25 -19.43
CA PRO A 61 11.43 2.63 -19.58
C PRO A 61 10.37 3.61 -20.11
N LYS A 62 9.39 3.11 -20.88
CA LYS A 62 8.29 3.91 -21.44
C LYS A 62 7.08 4.03 -20.51
N GLY A 63 7.13 3.40 -19.34
CA GLY A 63 6.05 3.37 -18.36
C GLY A 63 6.06 4.55 -17.38
N LYS A 64 5.34 4.38 -16.28
CA LYS A 64 5.25 5.33 -15.16
C LYS A 64 6.04 4.84 -13.96
N ASN A 65 6.38 5.71 -13.02
CA ASN A 65 7.02 5.25 -11.80
C ASN A 65 6.01 4.51 -10.88
N LEU A 66 6.51 3.69 -9.95
CA LEU A 66 5.64 2.90 -9.06
C LEU A 66 4.67 3.74 -8.25
N VAL A 67 5.05 4.93 -7.77
CA VAL A 67 4.15 5.80 -6.99
C VAL A 67 2.97 6.27 -7.83
N GLU A 68 3.19 6.58 -9.11
CA GLU A 68 2.10 6.94 -10.03
C GLU A 68 1.13 5.77 -10.22
N TRP A 69 1.65 4.56 -10.42
CA TRP A 69 0.82 3.37 -10.49
C TRP A 69 0.07 3.11 -9.19
N LEU A 70 0.72 3.19 -8.03
CA LEU A 70 0.07 2.96 -6.74
C LEU A 70 -1.00 4.03 -6.42
N LYS A 71 -0.80 5.28 -6.86
CA LYS A 71 -1.82 6.34 -6.78
C LYS A 71 -3.03 6.05 -7.66
N GLU A 72 -2.80 5.68 -8.91
CA GLU A 72 -3.87 5.45 -9.89
C GLU A 72 -4.60 4.13 -9.66
N ASP A 73 -3.87 3.06 -9.34
CA ASP A 73 -4.40 1.71 -9.24
C ASP A 73 -5.03 1.41 -7.87
N TRP A 74 -4.45 1.97 -6.81
CA TRP A 74 -4.80 1.61 -5.43
C TRP A 74 -5.27 2.80 -4.59
N CYS A 75 -5.34 4.00 -5.18
CA CYS A 75 -5.70 5.24 -4.50
C CYS A 75 -4.81 5.58 -3.29
N LEU A 76 -3.59 5.03 -3.25
CA LEU A 76 -2.63 5.24 -2.18
C LEU A 76 -2.00 6.63 -2.27
N PHE A 77 -1.43 7.11 -1.15
CA PHE A 77 -0.70 8.37 -1.07
C PHE A 77 -1.54 9.60 -1.44
N SER A 78 -2.84 9.56 -1.15
CA SER A 78 -3.77 10.67 -1.43
C SER A 78 -3.76 11.76 -0.34
N HIS A 79 -2.96 11.61 0.71
CA HIS A 79 -2.76 12.65 1.71
C HIS A 79 -2.11 13.91 1.11
N PRO A 80 -2.54 15.14 1.45
CA PRO A 80 -2.08 16.37 0.78
C PRO A 80 -0.57 16.60 0.76
N THR A 81 0.14 16.14 1.79
CA THR A 81 1.60 16.25 1.89
C THR A 81 2.36 15.14 1.16
N MET A 82 1.68 14.07 0.74
CA MET A 82 2.27 12.92 0.07
C MET A 82 2.26 13.13 -1.45
N ASP A 83 2.93 14.19 -1.90
CA ASP A 83 3.20 14.39 -3.33
C ASP A 83 4.09 13.26 -3.90
N ASN A 84 4.36 13.30 -5.20
CA ASN A 84 5.11 12.25 -5.86
C ASN A 84 6.54 12.10 -5.30
N ALA A 85 7.16 13.18 -4.81
CA ALA A 85 8.51 13.13 -4.25
C ALA A 85 8.51 12.49 -2.86
N HIS A 86 7.61 12.93 -1.96
CA HIS A 86 7.49 12.39 -0.60
C HIS A 86 7.03 10.93 -0.60
N ALA A 87 6.12 10.57 -1.51
CA ALA A 87 5.69 9.17 -1.66
C ALA A 87 6.81 8.28 -2.23
N LYS A 88 7.66 8.78 -3.14
CA LYS A 88 8.83 8.03 -3.62
C LYS A 88 9.84 7.80 -2.52
N GLU A 89 10.05 8.82 -1.70
CA GLU A 89 10.94 8.73 -0.55
C GLU A 89 10.45 7.67 0.45
N LEU A 90 9.17 7.71 0.83
CA LEU A 90 8.58 6.71 1.71
C LEU A 90 8.63 5.30 1.09
N LEU A 91 8.29 5.15 -0.19
CA LEU A 91 8.34 3.86 -0.86
C LEU A 91 9.78 3.32 -0.91
N GLY A 92 10.78 4.18 -1.12
CA GLY A 92 12.19 3.78 -1.06
C GLY A 92 12.62 3.30 0.32
N GLU A 93 12.10 3.91 1.40
CA GLU A 93 12.36 3.47 2.78
C GLU A 93 11.67 2.13 3.10
N ILE A 94 10.46 1.90 2.59
CA ILE A 94 9.74 0.62 2.75
C ILE A 94 10.51 -0.51 2.04
N LEU A 95 10.95 -0.26 0.81
CA LEU A 95 11.61 -1.26 -0.03
C LEU A 95 13.10 -1.42 0.25
N ASP A 96 13.68 -0.55 1.08
CA ASP A 96 15.13 -0.41 1.27
C ASP A 96 15.90 -0.28 -0.06
N ASP A 97 15.25 0.31 -1.07
CA ASP A 97 15.75 0.46 -2.44
C ASP A 97 15.38 1.86 -2.96
N GLY A 98 16.36 2.76 -2.97
CA GLY A 98 16.19 4.13 -3.48
C GLY A 98 16.27 4.25 -5.01
N ASP A 99 16.68 3.19 -5.71
CA ASP A 99 16.82 3.15 -7.16
C ASP A 99 15.55 2.64 -7.84
N ILE A 100 14.83 1.70 -7.21
CA ILE A 100 13.58 1.16 -7.76
C ILE A 100 12.55 2.27 -8.00
N VAL A 101 12.44 3.24 -7.08
CA VAL A 101 11.50 4.37 -7.17
C VAL A 101 11.86 5.40 -8.25
N ARG A 102 13.06 5.28 -8.85
CA ARG A 102 13.53 6.10 -9.98
C ARG A 102 13.28 5.45 -11.33
N LYS A 103 12.96 4.15 -11.34
CA LYS A 103 12.67 3.40 -12.57
C LYS A 103 11.21 3.59 -12.97
N ASN A 104 10.96 3.34 -14.25
CA ASN A 104 9.63 3.28 -14.82
C ASN A 104 9.19 1.83 -14.98
N PHE A 105 7.88 1.62 -14.88
CA PHE A 105 7.23 0.32 -14.85
C PHE A 105 5.96 0.34 -15.67
N SER A 106 5.50 -0.85 -16.06
CA SER A 106 4.16 -1.07 -16.59
C SER A 106 3.56 -2.32 -15.96
N PRO A 107 2.22 -2.46 -15.91
CA PRO A 107 1.59 -3.71 -15.49
C PRO A 107 2.06 -4.85 -16.39
N SER A 108 2.54 -5.94 -15.78
CA SER A 108 3.11 -7.07 -16.51
C SER A 108 2.05 -7.78 -17.34
N GLU A 109 2.40 -8.18 -18.57
CA GLU A 109 1.46 -8.86 -19.48
C GLU A 109 1.00 -10.22 -18.95
N ASN A 110 1.82 -10.88 -18.13
CA ASN A 110 1.47 -12.13 -17.45
C ASN A 110 0.25 -11.98 -16.52
N TYR A 111 0.01 -10.76 -16.02
CA TYR A 111 -1.16 -10.41 -15.24
C TYR A 111 -2.28 -9.79 -16.10
N LYS A 112 -2.04 -9.45 -17.38
CA LYS A 112 -3.07 -8.91 -18.30
C LYS A 112 -3.90 -10.00 -18.98
N SER A 113 -3.31 -11.10 -19.46
CA SER A 113 -4.01 -12.05 -20.35
C SER A 113 -4.98 -13.00 -19.64
N THR A 114 -4.72 -13.34 -18.38
CA THR A 114 -5.61 -14.14 -17.53
C THR A 114 -6.29 -13.27 -16.47
N GLY A 115 -5.70 -12.10 -16.21
CA GLY A 115 -6.05 -11.24 -15.11
C GLY A 115 -6.97 -10.10 -15.44
N LEU A 116 -7.10 -9.53 -16.66
CA LEU A 116 -7.91 -8.30 -16.83
C LEU A 116 -9.36 -8.37 -16.29
N ALA A 117 -10.09 -9.46 -16.54
CA ALA A 117 -11.42 -9.67 -15.96
C ALA A 117 -11.39 -10.03 -14.46
N GLN A 118 -10.35 -10.75 -14.00
CA GLN A 118 -10.15 -11.05 -12.58
C GLN A 118 -9.54 -9.89 -11.80
N TRP A 119 -8.92 -8.93 -12.47
CA TRP A 119 -8.13 -7.82 -11.94
C TRP A 119 -9.06 -6.66 -11.69
N ASP A 120 -9.87 -6.28 -12.67
CA ASP A 120 -10.95 -5.32 -12.42
C ASP A 120 -11.91 -5.89 -11.37
N THR A 121 -12.21 -7.19 -11.41
CA THR A 121 -13.03 -7.85 -10.37
C THR A 121 -12.33 -7.91 -9.01
N LEU A 122 -11.04 -8.28 -8.91
CA LEU A 122 -10.31 -8.38 -7.63
C LEU A 122 -10.04 -6.99 -7.05
N ARG A 123 -9.71 -6.03 -7.91
CA ARG A 123 -9.56 -4.61 -7.58
C ARG A 123 -10.88 -4.05 -7.08
N ASP A 124 -11.99 -4.26 -7.79
CA ASP A 124 -13.33 -3.86 -7.36
C ASP A 124 -13.77 -4.61 -6.10
N GLU A 125 -13.48 -5.90 -5.96
CA GLU A 125 -13.81 -6.67 -4.76
C GLU A 125 -12.99 -6.20 -3.55
N ILE A 126 -11.70 -5.93 -3.69
CA ILE A 126 -10.84 -5.45 -2.59
C ILE A 126 -11.17 -3.99 -2.25
N LEU A 127 -11.43 -3.13 -3.25
CA LEU A 127 -11.77 -1.72 -3.06
C LEU A 127 -13.23 -1.49 -2.63
N HIS A 128 -14.19 -2.36 -3.02
CA HIS A 128 -15.61 -2.21 -2.68
C HIS A 128 -16.12 -3.16 -1.59
N LYS A 129 -15.64 -4.42 -1.47
CA LYS A 129 -16.09 -5.31 -0.37
C LYS A 129 -15.49 -4.93 0.99
N ASN A 130 -14.37 -4.22 1.04
CA ASN A 130 -13.85 -3.68 2.32
C ASN A 130 -14.66 -2.49 2.88
N ARG A 131 -15.75 -2.07 2.23
CA ARG A 131 -16.70 -1.11 2.82
C ARG A 131 -17.80 -1.76 3.66
N TYR A 132 -17.97 -3.09 3.57
CA TYR A 132 -18.97 -3.86 4.32
C TYR A 132 -18.43 -5.25 4.69
N PHE A 133 -17.40 -5.32 5.54
CA PHE A 133 -17.19 -6.54 6.32
C PHE A 133 -18.25 -6.57 7.43
N LEU A 134 -19.44 -7.11 7.15
CA LEU A 134 -20.42 -7.64 8.10
C LEU A 134 -21.57 -8.24 7.27
N ASP A 135 -21.49 -9.54 6.94
CA ASP A 135 -22.66 -10.47 6.90
C ASP A 135 -22.34 -11.84 6.28
N GLU A 136 -21.26 -12.50 6.73
CA GLU A 136 -21.35 -13.95 6.86
C GLU A 136 -21.28 -14.29 8.34
N LYS A 137 -22.41 -14.80 8.86
CA LYS A 137 -22.48 -15.41 10.18
C LYS A 137 -21.35 -16.41 10.28
N ILE A 138 -20.47 -16.22 11.26
CA ILE A 138 -19.49 -17.22 11.64
C ILE A 138 -20.26 -18.52 11.91
N ASP A 139 -20.04 -19.53 11.07
CA ASP A 139 -20.55 -20.86 11.31
C ASP A 139 -19.73 -21.49 12.45
N THR A 140 -20.28 -21.44 13.65
CA THR A 140 -19.68 -21.99 14.86
C THR A 140 -19.71 -23.52 14.90
N GLN A 141 -20.22 -24.22 13.88
CA GLN A 141 -20.24 -25.69 13.86
C GLN A 141 -18.90 -26.35 13.51
N ARG A 142 -17.85 -25.59 13.16
CA ARG A 142 -16.51 -26.14 12.86
C ARG A 142 -15.54 -26.16 14.05
N LEU A 143 -16.04 -26.02 15.29
CA LEU A 143 -15.24 -26.11 16.52
C LEU A 143 -15.61 -27.33 17.39
N GLN A 144 -15.92 -28.47 16.78
CA GLN A 144 -15.95 -29.76 17.49
C GLN A 144 -15.06 -30.78 16.80
#